data_AF-A0A2E0CZ96-F1
#
_entry.id   AF-A0A2E0CZ96-F1
#
_cell.length_a   1.000
_cell.length_b   1.000
_cell.length_c   1.000
_cell.angle_alpha   90.00
_cell.angle_beta   90.00
_cell.angle_gamma   90.00
#
_symmetry.space_group_name_H-M   'P 1'
#
loop_
_entity.id
_entity.type
_entity.pdbx_description
1 polymer ?
#
loop_
_entity_poly.entity_id
_entity_poly.type
_entity_poly.pdbx_seq_one_letter_code
_entity_poly.pdbx_strand_id
1 'polypeptide(L)'
;MKWDNRARYTAMKISCDTDSVPIYLDGYYVGKTPITQALTVTPGWHKVSIFPPDDGIPEQSVPSNKTLKDIIRLGQQDVMIEEGNVELVVMSYRAIDAEIEEYQRQTQSGTWVRASMIFALLFIIIWGL
;
A
#
# COMPACT_ATOMS: atom_id res chain seq x y z
N MET A 1 23.91 -37.63 -19.51
CA MET A 1 22.80 -36.82 -18.99
C MET A 1 22.96 -36.74 -17.49
N LYS A 2 23.55 -35.65 -16.99
CA LYS A 2 23.95 -35.49 -15.58
C LYS A 2 22.80 -34.75 -14.89
N TRP A 3 22.06 -35.44 -14.04
CA TRP A 3 20.94 -34.86 -13.29
C TRP A 3 21.49 -34.01 -12.14
N ASP A 4 21.35 -32.69 -12.22
CA ASP A 4 21.70 -31.76 -11.13
C ASP A 4 20.52 -31.69 -10.15
N ASN A 5 20.53 -32.56 -9.15
CA ASN A 5 19.48 -32.68 -8.12
C ASN A 5 19.63 -31.66 -6.97
N ARG A 6 20.14 -30.45 -7.26
CA ARG A 6 20.12 -29.37 -6.26
C ARG A 6 18.72 -28.80 -6.27
N ALA A 7 17.91 -29.15 -5.28
CA ALA A 7 16.66 -28.44 -5.03
C ALA A 7 17.01 -26.96 -4.77
N ARG A 8 16.91 -26.13 -5.81
CA ARG A 8 17.16 -24.69 -5.70
C ARG A 8 15.91 -24.12 -5.06
N TYR A 9 15.95 -23.91 -3.75
CA TYR A 9 14.82 -23.30 -3.06
C TYR A 9 14.74 -21.83 -3.49
N THR A 10 13.55 -21.42 -3.89
CA THR A 10 13.25 -20.06 -4.28
C THR A 10 12.66 -19.36 -3.07
N ALA A 11 13.22 -18.21 -2.69
CA ALA A 11 12.78 -17.52 -1.49
C ALA A 11 12.74 -16.00 -1.68
N MET A 12 11.97 -15.34 -0.84
CA MET A 12 11.86 -13.89 -0.78
C MET A 12 12.19 -13.41 0.63
N LYS A 13 12.94 -12.32 0.74
CA LYS A 13 13.11 -11.58 1.99
C LYS A 13 12.41 -10.24 1.87
N ILE A 14 11.61 -9.89 2.87
CA ILE A 14 10.88 -8.62 2.90
C ILE A 14 11.49 -7.72 3.98
N SER A 15 11.89 -6.52 3.60
CA SER A 15 12.39 -5.48 4.49
C SER A 15 11.46 -4.27 4.41
N CYS A 16 11.12 -3.72 5.57
CA CYS A 16 10.32 -2.51 5.70
C CYS A 16 11.07 -1.52 6.59
N ASP A 17 10.89 -0.22 6.32
CA ASP A 17 11.44 0.86 7.13
C ASP A 17 10.72 1.06 8.48
N THR A 18 9.55 0.44 8.65
CA THR A 18 8.68 0.62 9.81
C THR A 18 8.29 -0.73 10.40
N ASP A 19 8.32 -0.82 11.73
CA ASP A 19 7.97 -2.02 12.49
C ASP A 19 6.45 -2.20 12.59
N SER A 20 6.01 -3.42 12.83
CA SER A 20 4.62 -3.82 13.07
C SER A 20 3.62 -3.57 11.93
N VAL A 21 4.13 -3.38 10.70
CA VAL A 21 3.33 -3.25 9.47
C VAL A 21 2.88 -4.63 9.00
N PRO A 22 1.58 -4.87 8.76
CA PRO A 22 1.10 -6.13 8.23
C PRO A 22 1.55 -6.30 6.77
N ILE A 23 1.97 -7.52 6.42
CA ILE A 23 2.42 -7.86 5.07
C ILE A 23 1.59 -9.02 4.53
N TYR A 24 1.19 -8.86 3.28
CA TYR A 24 0.44 -9.81 2.48
C TYR A 24 1.26 -10.20 1.26
N LEU A 25 1.33 -11.49 0.96
CA LEU A 25 1.97 -12.05 -0.23
C LEU A 25 0.89 -12.76 -1.04
N ASP A 26 0.69 -12.33 -2.29
CA ASP A 26 -0.34 -12.82 -3.20
C ASP A 26 -1.75 -12.81 -2.57
N GLY A 27 -1.99 -11.84 -1.68
CA GLY A 27 -3.24 -11.71 -0.92
C GLY A 27 -3.30 -12.53 0.38
N TYR A 28 -2.32 -13.39 0.67
CA TYR A 28 -2.25 -14.14 1.92
C TYR A 28 -1.48 -13.38 2.99
N TYR A 29 -2.02 -13.32 4.21
CA TYR A 29 -1.35 -12.70 5.34
C TYR A 29 -0.11 -13.51 5.76
N VAL A 30 1.06 -12.87 5.75
CA VAL A 30 2.34 -13.50 6.08
C VAL A 30 2.76 -13.20 7.51
N GLY A 31 2.48 -11.99 8.00
CA GLY A 31 2.91 -11.56 9.33
C GLY A 31 3.08 -10.05 9.41
N LYS A 32 3.82 -9.61 10.43
CA LYS A 32 4.17 -8.20 10.66
C LYS A 32 5.66 -7.98 10.56
N THR A 33 6.06 -6.80 10.11
CA THR A 33 7.47 -6.38 10.05
C THR A 33 8.06 -6.22 11.45
N PRO A 34 9.37 -6.46 11.64
CA PRO A 34 10.32 -6.99 10.67
C PRO A 34 10.17 -8.52 10.48
N ILE A 35 10.12 -8.98 9.23
CA ILE A 35 10.08 -10.41 8.91
C ILE A 35 11.51 -10.93 8.84
N THR A 36 11.94 -11.66 9.86
CA THR A 36 13.33 -12.15 10.00
C THR A 36 13.63 -13.36 9.13
N GLN A 37 12.63 -14.20 8.88
CA GLN A 37 12.74 -15.41 8.07
C GLN A 37 12.57 -15.12 6.57
N ALA A 38 13.31 -15.84 5.72
CA ALA A 38 13.04 -15.86 4.30
C ALA A 38 11.77 -16.68 4.02
N LEU A 39 10.88 -16.16 3.19
CA LEU A 39 9.68 -16.85 2.76
C LEU A 39 9.98 -17.72 1.55
N THR A 40 9.75 -19.03 1.64
CA THR A 40 9.83 -19.91 0.48
C THR A 40 8.62 -19.66 -0.42
N VAL A 41 8.87 -19.40 -1.69
CA VAL A 41 7.86 -19.03 -2.69
C VAL A 41 8.13 -19.77 -3.99
N THR A 42 7.13 -19.87 -4.85
CA THR A 42 7.31 -20.44 -6.20
C THR A 42 8.14 -19.50 -7.08
N PRO A 43 8.81 -19.98 -8.12
CA PRO A 43 9.34 -19.10 -9.15
C PRO A 43 8.20 -18.41 -9.91
N GLY A 44 8.32 -17.10 -10.16
CA GLY A 44 7.31 -16.34 -10.90
C GLY A 44 7.06 -14.93 -10.36
N TRP A 45 5.97 -14.32 -10.85
CA TRP A 45 5.49 -13.04 -10.35
C TRP A 45 4.75 -13.23 -9.03
N HIS A 46 5.15 -12.44 -8.04
CA HIS A 46 4.54 -12.38 -6.73
C HIS A 46 4.19 -10.93 -6.38
N LYS A 47 3.03 -10.73 -5.75
CA LYS A 47 2.59 -9.42 -5.30
C LYS A 47 2.76 -9.29 -3.79
N VAL A 48 3.57 -8.33 -3.36
CA VAL A 48 3.71 -7.97 -1.94
C VAL A 48 2.89 -6.73 -1.66
N SER A 49 2.04 -6.76 -0.64
CA SER A 49 1.13 -5.67 -0.27
C SER A 49 1.14 -5.43 1.23
N ILE A 50 1.05 -4.16 1.65
CA ILE A 50 0.75 -3.81 3.05
C ILE A 50 -0.77 -3.73 3.32
N PHE A 51 -1.55 -3.67 2.24
CA PHE A 51 -3.00 -3.64 2.32
C PHE A 51 -3.55 -5.07 2.36
N PRO A 52 -4.62 -5.31 3.13
CA PRO A 52 -5.32 -6.58 3.09
C PRO A 52 -5.75 -6.91 1.66
N PRO A 53 -5.88 -8.21 1.31
CA PRO A 53 -6.45 -8.60 0.03
C PRO A 53 -7.80 -7.93 -0.14
N ASP A 54 -8.08 -7.47 -1.36
CA ASP A 54 -9.41 -6.98 -1.68
C ASP A 54 -10.41 -8.12 -1.47
N ASP A 55 -11.40 -7.93 -0.59
CA ASP A 55 -12.50 -8.87 -0.34
C ASP A 55 -13.49 -8.94 -1.54
N GLY A 56 -13.00 -8.71 -2.76
CA GLY A 56 -13.79 -8.57 -3.97
C GLY A 56 -14.29 -7.15 -4.22
N ILE A 57 -13.60 -6.11 -3.74
CA ILE A 57 -13.92 -4.75 -4.18
C ILE A 57 -13.51 -4.63 -5.66
N PRO A 58 -14.47 -4.38 -6.58
CA PRO A 58 -14.16 -4.35 -8.00
C PRO A 58 -13.16 -3.23 -8.27
N GLU A 59 -12.17 -3.45 -9.13
CA GLU A 59 -11.13 -2.49 -9.55
C GLU A 59 -11.68 -1.10 -9.99
N GLN A 60 -12.98 -1.01 -10.27
CA GLN A 60 -13.73 0.23 -10.53
C GLN A 60 -13.97 1.10 -9.28
N SER A 61 -13.75 0.57 -8.07
CA SER A 61 -13.70 1.32 -6.82
C SER A 61 -12.33 1.91 -6.54
N VAL A 62 -11.32 1.61 -7.38
CA VAL A 62 -10.03 2.28 -7.30
C VAL A 62 -10.33 3.76 -7.46
N PRO A 63 -10.08 4.55 -6.41
CA PRO A 63 -10.54 5.92 -6.36
C PRO A 63 -9.96 6.69 -7.54
N SER A 64 -10.82 7.46 -8.23
CA SER A 64 -10.40 8.30 -9.35
C SER A 64 -9.38 9.38 -8.96
N ASN A 65 -9.20 9.60 -7.65
CA ASN A 65 -8.20 10.52 -7.13
C ASN A 65 -6.78 9.96 -7.36
N LYS A 66 -5.98 10.73 -8.11
CA LYS A 66 -4.58 10.45 -8.40
C LYS A 66 -3.75 10.17 -7.14
N THR A 67 -3.89 10.96 -6.07
CA THR A 67 -3.15 10.79 -4.81
C THR A 67 -3.44 9.44 -4.17
N LEU A 68 -4.71 9.02 -4.18
CA LEU A 68 -5.10 7.75 -3.56
C LEU A 68 -4.66 6.54 -4.40
N LYS A 69 -4.60 6.70 -5.73
CA LYS A 69 -3.95 5.73 -6.61
C LYS A 69 -2.45 5.63 -6.33
N ASP A 70 -1.78 6.74 -6.06
CA ASP A 70 -0.35 6.77 -5.75
C ASP A 70 -0.07 6.08 -4.40
N ILE A 71 -0.90 6.31 -3.36
CA ILE A 71 -0.87 5.57 -2.08
C ILE A 71 -0.95 4.04 -2.31
N ILE A 72 -1.92 3.59 -3.10
CA ILE A 72 -2.11 2.16 -3.37
C ILE A 72 -0.89 1.58 -4.09
N ARG A 73 -0.33 2.30 -5.07
CA ARG A 73 0.86 1.88 -5.82
C ARG A 73 2.11 1.84 -4.95
N LEU A 74 2.24 2.71 -3.96
CA LEU A 74 3.37 2.70 -3.03
C LEU A 74 3.30 1.53 -2.04
N GLY A 75 2.09 1.08 -1.69
CA GLY A 75 1.89 -0.05 -0.78
C GLY A 75 1.75 -1.43 -1.44
N GLN A 76 1.85 -1.52 -2.77
CA GLN A 76 1.82 -2.77 -3.53
C GLN A 76 3.02 -2.85 -4.48
N GLN A 77 3.80 -3.92 -4.38
CA GLN A 77 4.96 -4.16 -5.22
C GLN A 77 4.91 -5.54 -5.86
N ASP A 78 4.98 -5.58 -7.20
CA ASP A 78 5.11 -6.81 -7.96
C ASP A 78 6.60 -7.16 -8.14
N VAL A 79 6.96 -8.40 -7.86
CA VAL A 79 8.35 -8.88 -7.79
C VAL A 79 8.47 -10.17 -8.59
N MET A 80 9.52 -10.29 -9.40
CA MET A 80 9.79 -11.46 -10.26
C MET A 80 10.92 -12.28 -9.68
N ILE A 81 10.59 -13.47 -9.17
CA ILE A 81 11.57 -14.32 -8.51
C ILE A 81 11.97 -15.46 -9.43
N GLU A 82 13.26 -15.50 -9.75
CA GLU A 82 13.85 -16.57 -10.56
C GLU A 82 14.07 -17.85 -9.74
N GLU A 83 14.05 -18.99 -10.43
CA GLU A 83 14.23 -20.29 -9.82
C GLU A 83 15.60 -20.41 -9.13
N GLY A 84 15.56 -20.64 -7.81
CA GLY A 84 16.75 -20.81 -6.99
C GLY A 84 17.41 -19.51 -6.55
N ASN A 85 16.75 -18.37 -6.71
CA ASN A 85 17.22 -17.08 -6.24
C ASN A 85 16.51 -16.67 -4.94
N VAL A 86 17.18 -15.83 -4.15
CA VAL A 86 16.62 -15.18 -2.97
C VAL A 86 16.58 -13.69 -3.22
N GLU A 87 15.38 -13.15 -3.43
CA GLU A 87 15.21 -11.73 -3.76
C GLU A 87 14.84 -10.91 -2.52
N LEU A 88 15.40 -9.70 -2.41
CA LEU A 88 15.09 -8.75 -1.35
C LEU A 88 14.08 -7.72 -1.84
N VAL A 89 12.91 -7.71 -1.21
CA VAL A 89 11.85 -6.73 -1.45
C VAL A 89 11.92 -5.66 -0.37
N VAL A 90 12.05 -4.41 -0.78
CA VAL A 90 12.16 -3.26 0.12
C VAL A 90 10.90 -2.41 0.00
N MET A 91 10.15 -2.34 1.10
CA MET A 91 8.92 -1.55 1.23
C MET A 91 9.20 -0.31 2.08
N SER A 92 8.62 0.84 1.72
CA SER A 92 8.69 2.06 2.53
C SER A 92 7.31 2.50 2.98
N TYR A 93 7.01 2.31 4.27
CA TYR A 93 5.77 2.77 4.86
C TYR A 93 5.75 4.30 5.02
N ARG A 94 6.92 4.91 5.27
CA ARG A 94 7.01 6.37 5.42
C ARG A 94 6.62 7.13 4.16
N ALA A 95 6.91 6.58 2.98
CA ALA A 95 6.48 7.15 1.71
C ALA A 95 4.95 7.15 1.58
N ILE A 96 4.29 6.12 2.10
CA ILE A 96 2.84 5.98 2.09
C ILE A 96 2.19 6.94 3.08
N ASP A 97 2.75 7.05 4.28
CA ASP A 97 2.27 7.95 5.33
C ASP A 97 2.31 9.42 4.90
N ALA A 98 3.39 9.84 4.23
CA ALA A 98 3.53 11.18 3.67
C ALA A 98 2.43 11.51 2.62
N GLU A 99 2.10 10.55 1.76
CA GLU A 99 1.06 10.73 0.73
C GLU A 99 -0.34 10.76 1.34
N ILE A 100 -0.59 9.99 2.41
CA ILE A 100 -1.83 10.05 3.20
C ILE A 100 -1.98 11.41 3.88
N GLU A 101 -0.91 11.95 4.47
CA GLU A 101 -0.92 13.28 5.08
C GLU A 101 -1.23 14.37 4.04
N GLU A 102 -0.63 14.28 2.85
CA GLU A 102 -0.92 15.21 1.75
C GLU A 102 -2.40 15.15 1.33
N TYR A 103 -2.96 13.95 1.18
CA TYR A 103 -4.38 13.76 0.89
C TYR A 103 -5.30 14.39 1.96
N GLN A 104 -4.97 14.20 3.24
CA GLN A 104 -5.73 14.82 4.34
C GLN A 104 -5.62 16.34 4.30
N ARG A 105 -4.43 16.89 4.04
CA ARG A 105 -4.20 18.33 3.94
C ARG A 105 -5.02 18.96 2.82
N GLN A 106 -5.06 18.32 1.65
CA GLN A 106 -5.89 18.77 0.52
C GLN A 106 -7.38 18.75 0.90
N THR A 107 -7.86 17.69 1.55
CA THR A 107 -9.27 17.56 1.94
C THR A 107 -9.69 18.52 3.06
N GLN A 108 -8.86 18.68 4.10
CA GLN A 108 -9.17 19.56 5.23
C GLN A 108 -9.22 21.05 4.84
N SER A 109 -8.39 21.47 3.88
CA SER A 109 -8.38 22.86 3.41
C SER A 109 -9.73 23.31 2.81
N GLY A 110 -10.47 22.40 2.17
CA GLY A 110 -11.77 22.69 1.57
C GLY A 110 -12.92 22.83 2.58
N THR A 111 -12.84 22.14 3.72
CA THR A 111 -13.91 22.13 4.73
C THR A 111 -14.04 23.47 5.45
N TRP A 112 -12.93 24.12 5.78
CA TRP A 112 -12.94 25.46 6.41
C TRP A 112 -13.47 26.54 5.48
N VAL A 113 -13.14 26.48 4.19
CA VAL A 113 -13.67 27.39 3.17
C VAL A 113 -15.18 27.21 2.99
N ARG A 114 -15.67 25.97 2.99
CA ARG A 114 -17.12 25.67 2.93
C ARG A 114 -17.85 26.15 4.18
N ALA A 115 -17.28 25.92 5.35
CA ALA A 115 -17.83 26.40 6.61
C ALA A 115 -17.91 27.93 6.63
N SER A 116 -16.85 28.64 6.23
CA SER A 116 -16.86 30.11 6.20
C SER A 116 -17.91 30.66 5.23
N MET A 117 -18.11 30.02 4.07
CA MET A 117 -19.14 30.42 3.11
C MET A 117 -20.56 30.24 3.67
N ILE A 118 -20.81 29.14 4.39
CA ILE A 118 -22.09 28.90 5.07
C ILE A 118 -22.30 29.94 6.19
N PHE A 119 -21.28 30.22 7.00
CA PHE A 119 -21.37 31.25 8.05
C PHE A 119 -21.63 32.64 7.48
N ALA A 120 -20.99 33.01 6.36
CA ALA A 120 -21.26 34.28 5.68
C ALA A 120 -22.71 34.37 5.17
N LEU A 121 -23.25 33.29 4.58
CA LEU A 121 -24.65 33.22 4.14
C LEU A 121 -25.63 33.33 5.31
N LEU A 122 -25.38 32.63 6.43
CA LEU A 122 -26.20 32.72 7.63
C LEU A 122 -26.15 34.13 8.24
N PHE A 123 -24.98 34.77 8.23
CA PHE A 123 -24.83 36.14 8.71
C PHE A 123 -25.66 37.13 7.87
N ILE A 124 -25.64 37.00 6.54
CA ILE A 124 -26.45 37.85 5.66
C ILE A 124 -27.96 37.66 5.92
N ILE A 125 -28.42 36.43 6.17
CA ILE A 125 -29.84 36.16 6.45
C ILE A 125 -30.27 36.75 7.80
N ILE A 126 -29.40 36.68 8.82
CA ILE A 126 -29.71 37.17 10.17
C ILE A 126 -29.73 38.71 10.22
N TRP A 127 -28.85 39.37 9.46
CA TRP A 127 -28.72 40.84 9.46
C TRP A 127 -29.45 41.53 8.30
N GLY A 128 -29.90 40.77 7.31
CA GLY A 128 -30.63 41.27 6.13
C GLY A 128 -32.16 41.20 6.25
N LEU A 129 -32.70 40.77 7.39
CA LEU A 129 -34.13 40.75 7.69
C LEU A 129 -34.54 41.94 8.57
#